data_AF-A0A933H496-F1
#
_entry.id   AF-A0A933H496-F1
#
_cell.length_a   1.000
_cell.length_b   1.000
_cell.length_c   1.000
_cell.angle_alpha   90.00
_cell.angle_beta   90.00
_cell.angle_gamma   90.00
#
_symmetry.space_group_name_H-M   'P 1'
#
loop_
_entity.id
_entity.type
_entity.pdbx_description
1 polymer ?
#
loop_
_entity_poly.entity_id
_entity_poly.type
_entity_poly.pdbx_seq_one_letter_code
_entity_poly.pdbx_strand_id
1 'polypeptide(L)'
;MAGSRVSLASIVHAYWEGDTPEAIVQSFPTLTLEQVYGAIAYYLARREHVDLEMEGLDRKWDELRSAAKVRNRELRARILAAREKTRT
;
A
#
# COMPACT_ATOMS: atom_id res chain seq x y z
N MET A 1 -0.12 -6.81 -10.51
CA MET A 1 0.59 -7.57 -11.57
C MET A 1 -0.30 -8.69 -12.06
N ALA A 2 -0.19 -9.15 -13.31
CA ALA A 2 -1.05 -10.22 -13.80
C ALA A 2 -0.92 -11.46 -12.89
N GLY A 3 -2.04 -11.91 -12.30
CA GLY A 3 -2.06 -13.05 -11.38
C GLY A 3 -1.58 -12.79 -9.94
N SER A 4 -1.18 -11.56 -9.57
CA SER A 4 -0.73 -11.22 -8.21
C SER A 4 -1.46 -10.01 -7.63
N ARG A 5 -1.68 -10.05 -6.31
CA ARG A 5 -2.21 -8.92 -5.53
C ARG A 5 -1.18 -7.81 -5.28
N VAL A 6 0.07 -8.00 -5.69
CA VAL A 6 1.11 -6.98 -5.58
C VAL A 6 0.88 -5.90 -6.64
N SER A 7 0.86 -4.65 -6.18
CA SER A 7 0.64 -3.46 -7.01
C SER A 7 1.93 -3.01 -7.70
N LEU A 8 1.80 -2.22 -8.78
CA LEU A 8 2.95 -1.53 -9.37
C LEU A 8 3.60 -0.58 -8.36
N ALA A 9 2.79 0.10 -7.54
CA ALA A 9 3.28 1.05 -6.55
C ALA A 9 4.22 0.40 -5.52
N SER A 10 3.91 -0.83 -5.09
CA SER A 10 4.75 -1.58 -4.16
C SER A 10 6.14 -1.90 -4.73
N ILE A 11 6.22 -2.22 -6.02
CA ILE A 11 7.50 -2.53 -6.68
C ILE A 11 8.33 -1.25 -6.87
N VAL A 12 7.69 -0.16 -7.29
CA VAL A 12 8.39 1.12 -7.51
C VAL A 12 8.89 1.72 -6.19
N HIS A 13 8.12 1.60 -5.11
CA HIS A 13 8.57 2.05 -3.79
C HIS A 13 9.84 1.31 -3.34
N ALA A 14 9.86 -0.02 -3.44
CA ALA A 14 11.05 -0.80 -3.09
C ALA A 14 12.25 -0.43 -3.99
N TYR A 15 12.01 -0.18 -5.28
CA TYR A 15 13.05 0.32 -6.18
C TYR A 15 13.60 1.70 -5.76
N TRP A 16 12.75 2.62 -5.28
CA TRP A 16 13.18 3.90 -4.73
C TRP A 16 13.98 3.77 -3.44
N GLU A 17 13.67 2.78 -2.62
CA GLU A 17 14.44 2.45 -1.40
C GLU A 17 15.83 1.85 -1.73
N GLY A 18 16.10 1.57 -3.02
CA GLY A 18 17.39 1.09 -3.50
C GLY A 18 17.47 -0.43 -3.64
N ASP A 19 16.35 -1.14 -3.47
CA ASP A 19 16.33 -2.60 -3.64
C ASP A 19 16.62 -2.97 -5.10
N THR A 20 17.42 -4.01 -5.28
CA THR A 20 17.61 -4.61 -6.61
C THR A 20 16.36 -5.39 -7.02
N PRO A 21 16.11 -5.61 -8.33
CA PRO A 21 15.00 -6.44 -8.79
C PRO A 21 14.95 -7.83 -8.13
N GLU A 22 16.10 -8.45 -7.86
CA GLU A 22 16.21 -9.74 -7.18
C GLU A 22 15.81 -9.67 -5.70
N ALA A 23 16.16 -8.58 -5.01
CA ALA A 23 15.71 -8.35 -3.64
C ALA A 23 14.19 -8.11 -3.58
N ILE A 24 13.65 -7.37 -4.55
CA ILE A 24 12.20 -7.12 -4.66
C ILE A 24 11.41 -8.43 -4.86
N VAL A 25 11.91 -9.35 -5.69
CA VAL A 25 11.27 -10.68 -5.86
C VAL A 25 11.28 -11.48 -4.55
N GLN A 26 12.36 -11.42 -3.78
CA GLN A 26 12.42 -12.09 -2.48
C GLN A 26 11.38 -11.52 -1.49
N SER A 27 11.16 -10.20 -1.53
CA SER A 27 10.10 -9.52 -0.76
C SER A 27 8.68 -9.83 -1.27
N PHE A 28 8.53 -10.20 -2.54
CA PHE A 28 7.24 -10.52 -3.17
C PHE A 28 7.26 -11.88 -3.89
N PRO A 29 7.25 -13.02 -3.17
CA PRO A 29 7.41 -14.35 -3.77
C PRO A 29 6.32 -14.78 -4.77
N THR A 30 5.23 -14.02 -4.87
CA THR A 30 4.17 -14.23 -5.87
C THR A 30 4.48 -13.62 -7.24
N LEU A 31 5.60 -12.90 -7.36
CA LEU A 31 6.06 -12.27 -8.59
C LEU A 31 7.23 -13.04 -9.18
N THR A 32 7.28 -13.06 -10.50
CA THR A 32 8.48 -13.51 -11.22
C THR A 32 9.47 -12.36 -11.37
N LEU A 33 10.75 -12.71 -11.59
CA LEU A 33 11.79 -11.73 -11.88
C LEU A 33 11.45 -10.90 -13.13
N GLU A 34 10.91 -11.53 -14.16
CA GLU A 34 10.45 -10.85 -15.39
C GLU A 34 9.36 -9.81 -15.11
N GLN A 35 8.41 -10.11 -14.22
CA GLN A 35 7.37 -9.15 -13.84
C GLN A 35 7.95 -7.94 -13.11
N VAL A 36 8.93 -8.15 -12.24
CA VAL A 36 9.60 -7.05 -11.52
C VAL A 36 10.42 -6.19 -12.48
N TYR A 37 11.24 -6.79 -13.34
CA TYR A 37 11.97 -6.05 -14.37
C TYR A 37 11.03 -5.28 -15.31
N GLY A 38 9.95 -5.91 -15.76
CA GLY A 38 8.96 -5.26 -16.62
C GLY A 38 8.26 -4.08 -15.94
N ALA A 39 7.97 -4.19 -14.64
CA ALA A 39 7.40 -3.11 -13.85
C ALA A 39 8.38 -1.92 -13.71
N ILE A 40 9.65 -2.19 -13.44
CA ILE A 40 10.70 -1.16 -13.34
C ILE A 40 10.92 -0.49 -14.70
N ALA A 41 10.99 -1.27 -15.79
CA ALA A 41 11.11 -0.73 -17.13
C ALA A 41 9.91 0.17 -17.50
N TYR A 42 8.69 -0.26 -17.16
CA TYR A 42 7.49 0.54 -17.33
C TYR A 42 7.57 1.87 -16.56
N TYR A 43 7.99 1.82 -15.29
CA TYR A 43 8.19 3.00 -14.45
C TYR A 43 9.19 3.98 -15.07
N LEU A 44 10.39 3.50 -15.40
CA LEU A 44 11.45 4.34 -15.97
C LEU A 44 11.04 5.00 -17.29
N ALA A 45 10.24 4.31 -18.10
CA ALA A 45 9.72 4.88 -19.35
C ALA A 45 8.62 5.93 -19.17
N ARG A 46 7.98 6.01 -17.98
CA ARG A 46 6.81 6.88 -17.69
C ARG A 46 6.94 7.58 -16.35
N ARG A 47 8.16 7.91 -15.96
CA ARG A 47 8.51 8.34 -14.59
C ARG A 47 7.63 9.47 -14.10
N GLU A 48 7.56 10.58 -14.84
CA GLU A 48 6.76 11.76 -14.45
C GLU A 48 5.28 11.43 -14.21
N HIS A 49 4.68 10.62 -15.09
CA HIS A 49 3.28 10.23 -14.96
C HIS A 49 3.05 9.35 -13.72
N VAL A 50 3.92 8.36 -13.52
CA VAL A 50 3.80 7.44 -12.38
C VAL A 50 4.07 8.16 -11.05
N ASP A 51 5.06 9.04 -11.01
CA ASP A 51 5.37 9.87 -9.81
C ASP A 51 4.13 10.70 -9.41
N LEU A 52 3.47 11.36 -10.39
CA LEU A 52 2.23 12.13 -10.16
C LEU A 52 1.06 11.25 -9.67
N GLU A 53 0.89 10.06 -10.25
CA GLU A 53 -0.14 9.13 -9.78
C GLU A 53 0.10 8.67 -8.35
N MET A 54 1.38 8.47 -7.96
CA MET A 54 1.75 8.07 -6.60
C MET A 54 1.47 9.16 -5.57
N GLU A 55 1.76 10.42 -5.86
CA GLU A 55 1.38 11.54 -4.99
C GLU A 55 -0.15 11.64 -4.76
N GLY A 56 -0.93 11.24 -5.77
CA GLY A 56 -2.39 11.12 -5.63
C GLY A 56 -2.80 9.97 -4.71
N LEU A 57 -2.12 8.83 -4.82
CA LEU A 57 -2.39 7.64 -3.99
C LEU A 57 -2.06 7.89 -2.52
N ASP A 58 -0.92 8.52 -2.21
CA ASP A 58 -0.52 8.79 -0.82
C ASP A 58 -1.53 9.66 -0.09
N ARG A 59 -1.97 10.74 -0.73
CA ARG A 59 -3.04 11.61 -0.19
C ARG A 59 -4.31 10.82 0.11
N LYS A 60 -4.72 9.97 -0.83
CA LYS A 60 -5.94 9.15 -0.66
C LYS A 60 -5.79 8.12 0.46
N TRP A 61 -4.61 7.52 0.61
CA TRP A 61 -4.33 6.60 1.71
C TRP A 61 -4.35 7.31 3.06
N ASP A 62 -3.81 8.52 3.15
CA ASP A 62 -3.83 9.31 4.38
C ASP A 62 -5.25 9.77 4.77
N GLU A 63 -6.08 10.14 3.79
CA GLU A 63 -7.50 10.42 4.00
C GLU A 63 -8.24 9.18 4.54
N LEU A 64 -8.07 8.02 3.89
CA LEU A 64 -8.68 6.76 4.32
C LEU A 64 -8.21 6.35 5.72
N ARG A 65 -6.91 6.51 6.01
CA ARG A 65 -6.33 6.22 7.33
C ARG A 65 -6.90 7.14 8.41
N SER A 66 -7.06 8.43 8.10
CA SER A 66 -7.64 9.41 9.01
C SER A 66 -9.11 9.14 9.29
N ALA A 67 -9.91 8.88 8.25
CA ALA A 67 -11.31 8.50 8.38
C ALA A 67 -11.49 7.20 9.18
N ALA A 68 -10.64 6.20 8.93
CA ALA A 68 -10.65 4.95 9.67
C ALA A 68 -10.31 5.15 11.16
N LYS A 69 -9.32 6.01 11.49
CA LYS A 69 -8.98 6.35 12.89
C LYS A 69 -10.17 6.97 13.63
N VAL A 70 -10.88 7.91 13.00
CA VAL A 70 -12.07 8.56 13.57
C VAL A 70 -13.16 7.51 13.83
N ARG A 71 -13.52 6.74 12.80
CA ARG A 71 -14.54 5.69 12.92
C ARG A 71 -14.18 4.63 13.97
N ASN A 72 -12.91 4.26 14.07
CA ASN A 72 -12.45 3.26 15.04
C ASN A 72 -12.54 3.80 16.49
N ARG A 73 -12.26 5.10 16.70
CA ARG A 73 -12.43 5.75 18.01
C ARG A 73 -13.89 5.69 18.48
N GLU A 74 -14.83 5.98 17.59
CA GLU A 74 -16.27 5.92 17.88
C GLU A 74 -16.71 4.49 18.19
N LEU A 75 -16.25 3.51 17.40
CA LEU A 75 -16.55 2.10 17.65
C LEU A 75 -15.99 1.65 19.01
N ARG A 76 -14.75 2.03 19.35
CA ARG A 76 -14.13 1.74 20.65
C ARG A 76 -14.93 2.34 21.80
N ALA A 77 -15.36 3.60 21.69
CA ALA A 77 -16.18 4.26 22.71
C ALA A 77 -17.52 3.53 22.92
N ARG A 78 -18.19 3.10 21.83
CA ARG A 78 -19.44 2.33 21.90
C ARG A 78 -19.25 0.97 22.57
N ILE A 79 -18.17 0.26 22.25
CA ILE A 79 -17.85 -1.03 22.88
C ILE A 79 -17.60 -0.85 24.38
N LEU A 80 -16.84 0.17 24.79
CA LEU A 80 -16.58 0.46 26.20
C LEU A 80 -17.87 0.79 26.98
N ALA A 81 -18.70 1.70 26.45
CA ALA A 81 -19.96 2.08 27.09
C ALA A 81 -20.96 0.91 27.20
N ALA A 82 -20.97 0.00 26.20
CA ALA A 82 -21.78 -1.21 26.27
C ALA A 82 -21.30 -2.17 27.38
N ARG A 83 -19.98 -2.29 27.58
CA ARG A 83 -19.39 -3.16 28.63
C ARG A 83 -19.67 -2.64 30.04
N GLU A 84 -19.73 -1.32 30.25
CA GLU A 84 -20.08 -0.72 31.55
C GLU A 84 -21.55 -0.97 31.90
N LYS A 85 -22.46 -0.86 30.93
CA LYS A 85 -23.90 -1.10 31.14
C LYS A 85 -24.25 -2.55 31.45
N THR A 86 -23.49 -3.53 30.94
CA THR A 86 -23.72 -4.95 31.22
C THR A 86 -23.14 -5.40 32.59
N ARG A 87 -22.30 -4.56 33.22
CA ARG A 87 -21.67 -4.86 34.52
C ARG A 87 -22.46 -4.32 35.72
N THR A 88 -23.56 -3.60 35.48
CA THR A 88 -24.47 -3.06 36.51
C THR A 88 -25.77 -3.85 36.46
#